data_AF-A0A358JRL2-F1
#
_entry.id   AF-A0A358JRL2-F1
#
_cell.length_a   1.000
_cell.length_b   1.000
_cell.length_c   1.000
_cell.angle_alpha   90.00
_cell.angle_beta   90.00
_cell.angle_gamma   90.00
#
_symmetry.space_group_name_H-M   'P 1'
#
loop_
_entity.id
_entity.type
_entity.pdbx_description
1 polymer ?
#
loop_
_entity_poly.entity_id
_entity_poly.type
_entity_poly.pdbx_seq_one_letter_code
_entity_poly.pdbx_strand_id
1 'polypeptide(L)'
;MAYKIINQMNPSMYTYNAPYSMKPIEICIHNTANTATARNEVAYMNRTANYTSYHVAIDDKEAVQAIPFNRNAFAAGDGVNGRGNRRAIHIEICYSLDGGNNGHQSARYLKAEENAALYTAHVLHQYGWGVDKVKKHQDYSDKYCPHVILANGKWQWFKNRVQAHLNAIKKGSTAPAKPAAKKTASKPAAKPAKKTSTTAKWTTNKYGTQYLKTSGTWVNGSQPIMTRFHSPFLSAKQGGWAKAGYKVNYTGMCRQDGHIWLEYTLDKGKTYKYIPVKTWNSKTGAVGKGWGGFK
;
A
#
# COMPACT_ATOMS: atom_id res chain seq x y z
N MET A 1 -9.56 -9.57 -5.51
CA MET A 1 -9.22 -8.56 -4.49
C MET A 1 -7.97 -9.01 -3.75
N ALA A 2 -7.11 -8.06 -3.34
CA ALA A 2 -5.80 -8.37 -2.73
C ALA A 2 -5.88 -8.81 -1.26
N TYR A 3 -7.05 -8.64 -0.63
CA TYR A 3 -7.41 -9.05 0.74
C TYR A 3 -8.92 -9.37 0.82
N LYS A 4 -9.36 -10.04 1.87
CA LYS A 4 -10.79 -10.29 2.17
C LYS A 4 -11.37 -9.21 3.09
N ILE A 5 -12.66 -8.91 2.99
CA ILE A 5 -13.37 -8.04 3.94
C ILE A 5 -14.15 -8.94 4.89
N ILE A 6 -13.95 -8.76 6.19
CA ILE A 6 -14.67 -9.47 7.25
C ILE A 6 -15.43 -8.45 8.10
N ASN A 7 -16.68 -8.77 8.44
CA ASN A 7 -17.43 -8.00 9.42
C ASN A 7 -17.37 -8.73 10.76
N GLN A 8 -16.89 -8.04 11.79
CA GLN A 8 -16.86 -8.50 13.17
C GLN A 8 -17.37 -7.38 14.09
N MET A 9 -18.43 -6.67 13.68
CA MET A 9 -19.08 -5.67 14.51
C MET A 9 -19.77 -6.32 15.72
N ASN A 10 -19.64 -5.71 16.90
CA ASN A 10 -20.36 -6.13 18.09
C ASN A 10 -21.19 -4.96 18.68
N PRO A 11 -22.48 -4.83 18.29
CA PRO A 11 -23.32 -3.72 18.75
C PRO A 11 -23.50 -3.62 20.27
N SER A 12 -23.38 -4.73 21.03
CA SER A 12 -23.50 -4.68 22.49
C SER A 12 -22.37 -3.89 23.16
N MET A 13 -21.25 -3.69 22.46
CA MET A 13 -20.11 -2.92 22.96
C MET A 13 -20.15 -1.43 22.58
N TYR A 14 -21.14 -0.99 21.80
CA TYR A 14 -21.19 0.39 21.29
C TYR A 14 -21.26 1.45 22.39
N THR A 15 -21.79 1.14 23.57
CA THR A 15 -21.77 2.05 24.72
C THR A 15 -20.34 2.45 25.12
N TYR A 16 -19.36 1.55 24.92
CA TYR A 16 -17.95 1.78 25.27
C TYR A 16 -17.11 2.19 24.07
N ASN A 17 -17.24 1.45 22.96
CA ASN A 17 -16.31 1.60 21.84
C ASN A 17 -16.80 2.58 20.76
N ALA A 18 -18.09 2.93 20.70
CA ALA A 18 -18.62 3.76 19.62
C ALA A 18 -19.95 4.47 20.00
N PRO A 19 -20.07 5.17 21.13
CA PRO A 19 -21.38 5.60 21.66
C PRO A 19 -22.07 6.67 20.80
N TYR A 20 -21.32 7.42 20.00
CA TYR A 20 -21.84 8.57 19.27
C TYR A 20 -22.02 8.29 17.78
N SER A 21 -23.06 8.86 17.18
CA SER A 21 -23.18 8.96 15.73
C SER A 21 -22.06 9.82 15.14
N MET A 22 -21.61 9.48 13.94
CA MET A 22 -20.57 10.17 13.20
C MET A 22 -20.98 10.37 11.74
N LYS A 23 -20.68 11.56 11.20
CA LYS A 23 -20.58 11.80 9.76
C LYS A 23 -19.10 12.00 9.45
N PRO A 24 -18.41 10.99 8.91
CA PRO A 24 -16.96 11.07 8.75
C PRO A 24 -16.62 12.12 7.70
N ILE A 25 -15.46 12.78 7.89
CA ILE A 25 -14.92 13.77 6.95
C ILE A 25 -13.50 13.41 6.49
N GLU A 26 -12.85 12.49 7.19
CA GLU A 26 -11.46 12.10 6.96
C GLU A 26 -11.16 10.69 7.50
N ILE A 27 -9.95 10.21 7.22
CA ILE A 27 -9.44 8.91 7.63
C ILE A 27 -8.18 9.14 8.48
N CYS A 28 -8.06 8.43 9.60
CA CYS A 28 -6.88 8.41 10.46
C CYS A 28 -6.19 7.04 10.39
N ILE A 29 -4.92 7.03 9.98
CA ILE A 29 -4.10 5.82 9.88
C ILE A 29 -3.29 5.61 11.15
N HIS A 30 -3.24 4.35 11.59
CA HIS A 30 -2.55 3.91 12.80
C HIS A 30 -1.67 2.68 12.55
N ASN A 31 -0.73 2.45 13.46
CA ASN A 31 -0.05 1.18 13.62
C ASN A 31 -0.41 0.63 14.99
N THR A 32 -0.78 -0.64 15.01
CA THR A 32 -1.23 -1.37 16.21
C THR A 32 -0.24 -1.38 17.37
N ALA A 33 1.06 -1.18 17.10
CA ALA A 33 2.14 -1.50 18.01
C ALA A 33 2.00 -2.93 18.58
N ASN A 34 1.71 -3.89 17.70
CA ASN A 34 1.49 -5.29 18.05
C ASN A 34 1.89 -6.25 16.90
N THR A 35 1.90 -7.55 17.19
CA THR A 35 2.16 -8.65 16.24
C THR A 35 0.92 -9.51 15.95
N ALA A 36 -0.25 -9.10 16.43
CA ALA A 36 -1.51 -9.81 16.27
C ALA A 36 -2.12 -9.66 14.86
N THR A 37 -2.97 -10.61 14.49
CA THR A 37 -3.79 -10.59 13.27
C THR A 37 -4.93 -9.57 13.40
N ALA A 38 -5.54 -9.16 12.27
CA ALA A 38 -6.65 -8.22 12.28
C ALA A 38 -7.88 -8.74 13.06
N ARG A 39 -8.17 -10.05 12.97
CA ARG A 39 -9.24 -10.68 13.75
C ARG A 39 -8.97 -10.64 15.25
N ASN A 40 -7.73 -10.85 15.66
CA ASN A 40 -7.37 -10.87 17.08
C ASN A 40 -7.42 -9.46 17.68
N GLU A 41 -6.95 -8.46 16.93
CA GLU A 41 -7.09 -7.04 17.27
C GLU A 41 -8.57 -6.69 17.52
N VAL A 42 -9.45 -6.98 16.54
CA VAL A 42 -10.88 -6.69 16.67
C VAL A 42 -11.56 -7.54 17.75
N ALA A 43 -11.18 -8.82 17.91
CA ALA A 43 -11.74 -9.68 18.95
C ALA A 43 -11.41 -9.18 20.36
N TYR A 44 -10.19 -8.65 20.56
CA TYR A 44 -9.79 -8.05 21.82
C TYR A 44 -10.59 -6.77 22.11
N MET A 45 -10.71 -5.86 21.13
CA MET A 45 -11.47 -4.63 21.28
C MET A 45 -12.97 -4.92 21.55
N ASN A 46 -13.55 -5.93 20.92
CA ASN A 46 -14.95 -6.30 21.10
C ASN A 46 -15.28 -7.08 22.39
N ARG A 47 -14.29 -7.39 23.24
CA ARG A 47 -14.51 -8.04 24.55
C ARG A 47 -14.08 -7.18 25.73
N THR A 48 -13.54 -5.99 25.47
CA THR A 48 -13.02 -5.10 26.52
C THR A 48 -13.86 -3.83 26.58
N ALA A 49 -14.37 -3.50 27.77
CA ALA A 49 -15.13 -2.27 28.01
C ALA A 49 -14.19 -1.07 28.20
N ASN A 50 -13.30 -0.86 27.23
CA ASN A 50 -12.30 0.20 27.23
C ASN A 50 -12.67 1.29 26.22
N TYR A 51 -12.44 2.56 26.57
CA TYR A 51 -12.66 3.71 25.69
C TYR A 51 -11.51 3.88 24.67
N THR A 52 -11.08 2.78 24.06
CA THR A 52 -10.09 2.73 22.98
C THR A 52 -10.61 1.82 21.88
N SER A 53 -10.82 2.36 20.69
CA SER A 53 -11.47 1.63 19.60
C SER A 53 -11.13 2.19 18.22
N TYR A 54 -11.37 1.40 17.18
CA TYR A 54 -11.09 1.76 15.80
C TYR A 54 -12.08 1.07 14.86
N HIS A 55 -12.27 1.63 13.66
CA HIS A 55 -13.27 1.12 12.73
C HIS A 55 -12.84 -0.16 12.04
N VAL A 56 -11.56 -0.26 11.67
CA VAL A 56 -11.03 -1.36 10.86
C VAL A 56 -9.61 -1.71 11.30
N ALA A 57 -9.32 -3.00 11.46
CA ALA A 57 -7.96 -3.53 11.52
C ALA A 57 -7.62 -4.25 10.22
N ILE A 58 -6.40 -4.08 9.71
CA ILE A 58 -5.95 -4.63 8.44
C ILE A 58 -4.63 -5.36 8.62
N ASP A 59 -4.62 -6.62 8.18
CA ASP A 59 -3.44 -7.47 8.19
C ASP A 59 -3.03 -7.91 6.77
N ASP A 60 -2.15 -8.90 6.67
CA ASP A 60 -1.60 -9.37 5.41
C ASP A 60 -2.65 -10.08 4.50
N LYS A 61 -3.79 -10.48 5.08
CA LYS A 61 -4.81 -11.33 4.44
C LYS A 61 -6.16 -10.64 4.33
N GLU A 62 -6.56 -9.86 5.32
CA GLU A 62 -7.92 -9.35 5.45
C GLU A 62 -8.01 -7.96 6.11
N ALA A 63 -9.13 -7.30 5.86
CA ALA A 63 -9.59 -6.10 6.53
C ALA A 63 -10.82 -6.47 7.37
N VAL A 64 -10.71 -6.36 8.69
CA VAL A 64 -11.76 -6.71 9.64
C VAL A 64 -12.40 -5.44 10.15
N GLN A 65 -13.67 -5.23 9.83
CA GLN A 65 -14.44 -4.08 10.27
C GLN A 65 -15.12 -4.38 11.62
N ALA A 66 -14.90 -3.50 12.59
CA ALA A 66 -15.39 -3.62 13.96
C ALA A 66 -16.46 -2.58 14.33
N ILE A 67 -16.40 -1.38 13.72
CA ILE A 67 -17.36 -0.30 13.96
C ILE A 67 -17.84 0.24 12.60
N PRO A 68 -19.15 0.45 12.40
CA PRO A 68 -19.68 1.06 11.19
C PRO A 68 -19.24 2.52 11.10
N PHE A 69 -19.01 3.03 9.88
CA PHE A 69 -18.47 4.38 9.68
C PHE A 69 -19.42 5.52 10.05
N ASN A 70 -20.68 5.21 10.39
CA ASN A 70 -21.64 6.19 10.92
C ASN A 70 -21.61 6.30 12.46
N ARG A 71 -20.64 5.67 13.14
CA ARG A 71 -20.39 5.80 14.58
C ARG A 71 -18.94 6.15 14.85
N ASN A 72 -18.69 6.87 15.93
CA ASN A 72 -17.37 7.32 16.32
C ASN A 72 -16.47 6.13 16.74
N ALA A 73 -15.17 6.38 16.86
CA ALA A 73 -14.24 5.49 17.54
C ALA A 73 -13.28 6.33 18.40
N PHE A 74 -12.68 5.75 19.43
CA PHE A 74 -11.76 6.44 20.34
C PHE A 74 -10.31 6.01 20.06
N ALA A 75 -9.67 6.66 19.08
CA ALA A 75 -8.30 6.32 18.69
C ALA A 75 -7.44 7.51 18.26
N ALA A 76 -7.91 8.76 18.33
CA ALA A 76 -7.10 9.95 17.97
C ALA A 76 -6.37 10.58 19.16
N GLY A 77 -6.79 10.28 20.39
CA GLY A 77 -6.20 10.87 21.59
C GLY A 77 -6.52 12.36 21.79
N ASP A 78 -7.51 12.91 21.08
CA ASP A 78 -7.87 14.33 21.10
C ASP A 78 -9.12 14.64 21.96
N GLY A 79 -9.36 13.81 22.98
CA GLY A 79 -10.48 13.93 23.91
C GLY A 79 -11.82 13.42 23.36
N VAL A 80 -12.86 13.43 24.20
CA VAL A 80 -14.18 12.85 23.88
C VAL A 80 -14.84 13.53 22.68
N ASN A 81 -14.64 14.85 22.53
CA ASN A 81 -15.25 15.66 21.48
C ASN A 81 -14.26 16.13 20.39
N GLY A 82 -13.05 15.58 20.39
CA GLY A 82 -12.01 15.91 19.43
C GLY A 82 -12.41 15.60 17.98
N ARG A 83 -11.83 16.35 17.05
CA ARG A 83 -12.10 16.25 15.62
C ARG A 83 -11.83 14.83 15.09
N GLY A 84 -10.72 14.22 15.50
CA GLY A 84 -10.33 12.87 15.12
C GLY A 84 -11.33 11.85 15.65
N ASN A 85 -11.50 11.78 16.97
CA ASN A 85 -12.41 10.82 17.60
C ASN A 85 -13.86 10.93 17.11
N ARG A 86 -14.32 12.14 16.72
CA ARG A 86 -15.72 12.39 16.33
C ARG A 86 -15.98 12.45 14.83
N ARG A 87 -14.95 12.51 13.98
CA ARG A 87 -15.12 12.74 12.54
C ARG A 87 -14.15 11.96 11.64
N ALA A 88 -13.21 11.19 12.19
CA ALA A 88 -12.31 10.36 11.41
C ALA A 88 -12.72 8.87 11.40
N ILE A 89 -12.50 8.20 10.27
CA ILE A 89 -12.50 6.73 10.20
C ILE A 89 -11.10 6.24 10.57
N HIS A 90 -10.97 5.43 11.62
CA HIS A 90 -9.72 4.91 12.15
C HIS A 90 -9.38 3.55 11.54
N ILE A 91 -8.21 3.45 10.93
CA ILE A 91 -7.68 2.24 10.31
C ILE A 91 -6.37 1.85 11.01
N GLU A 92 -6.37 0.67 11.63
CA GLU A 92 -5.21 0.05 12.28
C GLU A 92 -4.46 -0.89 11.32
N ILE A 93 -3.15 -0.72 11.21
CA ILE A 93 -2.27 -1.63 10.44
C ILE A 93 -1.60 -2.60 11.42
N CYS A 94 -1.86 -3.89 11.23
CA CYS A 94 -1.35 -4.98 12.06
C CYS A 94 0.15 -5.24 11.83
N TYR A 95 0.74 -6.06 12.71
CA TYR A 95 2.13 -6.54 12.62
C TYR A 95 3.24 -5.48 12.68
N SER A 96 2.91 -4.28 13.15
CA SER A 96 3.88 -3.19 13.23
C SER A 96 5.03 -3.47 14.20
N LEU A 97 4.88 -4.44 15.12
CA LEU A 97 5.94 -4.95 15.98
C LEU A 97 6.55 -6.30 15.51
N ASP A 98 6.34 -6.70 14.27
CA ASP A 98 6.99 -7.91 13.77
C ASP A 98 8.52 -7.74 13.78
N GLY A 99 9.20 -8.69 14.42
CA GLY A 99 10.64 -8.60 14.65
C GLY A 99 11.01 -7.51 15.66
N GLY A 100 10.12 -7.18 16.61
CA GLY A 100 10.26 -6.02 17.49
C GLY A 100 9.88 -4.74 16.75
N ASN A 101 10.65 -3.67 16.86
CA ASN A 101 10.37 -2.43 16.11
C ASN A 101 10.76 -2.49 14.61
N ASN A 102 10.87 -3.68 14.04
CA ASN A 102 11.34 -3.92 12.67
C ASN A 102 10.22 -4.24 11.67
N GLY A 103 8.98 -3.80 11.94
CA GLY A 103 7.83 -4.05 11.05
C GLY A 103 8.10 -3.69 9.57
N HIS A 104 8.92 -2.67 9.30
CA HIS A 104 9.32 -2.28 7.94
C HIS A 104 10.10 -3.36 7.15
N GLN A 105 10.59 -4.40 7.83
CA GLN A 105 11.26 -5.57 7.25
C GLN A 105 10.36 -6.81 7.23
N SER A 106 9.20 -6.77 7.92
CA SER A 106 8.26 -7.88 7.97
C SER A 106 7.44 -7.96 6.69
N ALA A 107 7.47 -9.12 6.04
CA ALA A 107 6.60 -9.41 4.91
C ALA A 107 5.11 -9.30 5.27
N ARG A 108 4.72 -9.61 6.52
CA ARG A 108 3.34 -9.48 6.98
C ARG A 108 2.95 -8.02 7.12
N TYR A 109 3.78 -7.21 7.79
CA TYR A 109 3.52 -5.76 7.91
C TYR A 109 3.49 -5.06 6.56
N LEU A 110 4.49 -5.29 5.69
CA LEU A 110 4.55 -4.67 4.37
C LEU A 110 3.31 -5.00 3.53
N LYS A 111 2.81 -6.24 3.65
CA LYS A 111 1.56 -6.63 3.00
C LYS A 111 0.34 -5.99 3.65
N ALA A 112 0.29 -5.88 4.97
CA ALA A 112 -0.77 -5.18 5.70
C ALA A 112 -0.82 -3.68 5.37
N GLU A 113 0.33 -3.01 5.28
CA GLU A 113 0.47 -1.60 4.89
C GLU A 113 -0.05 -1.36 3.47
N GLU A 114 0.30 -2.22 2.52
CA GLU A 114 -0.19 -2.15 1.15
C GLU A 114 -1.70 -2.45 1.05
N ASN A 115 -2.19 -3.43 1.81
CA ASN A 115 -3.64 -3.71 1.92
C ASN A 115 -4.38 -2.50 2.51
N ALA A 116 -3.81 -1.85 3.53
CA ALA A 116 -4.37 -0.65 4.14
C ALA A 116 -4.37 0.54 3.20
N ALA A 117 -3.33 0.73 2.38
CA ALA A 117 -3.32 1.75 1.34
C ALA A 117 -4.44 1.55 0.31
N LEU A 118 -4.65 0.29 -0.14
CA LEU A 118 -5.73 -0.06 -1.05
C LEU A 118 -7.11 0.10 -0.41
N TYR A 119 -7.29 -0.35 0.83
CA TYR A 119 -8.54 -0.17 1.57
C TYR A 119 -8.89 1.30 1.77
N THR A 120 -7.91 2.11 2.18
CA THR A 120 -8.06 3.56 2.32
C THR A 120 -8.54 4.19 1.01
N ALA A 121 -7.98 3.77 -0.13
CA ALA A 121 -8.41 4.26 -1.44
C ALA A 121 -9.87 3.90 -1.77
N HIS A 122 -10.34 2.70 -1.41
CA HIS A 122 -11.75 2.33 -1.56
C HIS A 122 -12.66 3.20 -0.69
N VAL A 123 -12.26 3.50 0.56
CA VAL A 123 -13.01 4.41 1.43
C VAL A 123 -13.05 5.82 0.83
N LEU A 124 -11.92 6.36 0.38
CA LEU A 124 -11.89 7.67 -0.29
C LEU A 124 -12.81 7.70 -1.51
N HIS A 125 -12.80 6.65 -2.33
CA HIS A 125 -13.69 6.54 -3.48
C HIS A 125 -15.17 6.52 -3.07
N GLN A 126 -15.54 5.72 -2.06
CA GLN A 126 -16.90 5.62 -1.54
C GLN A 126 -17.47 6.98 -1.10
N TYR A 127 -16.64 7.83 -0.50
CA TYR A 127 -17.06 9.15 0.00
C TYR A 127 -16.76 10.30 -0.97
N GLY A 128 -16.19 10.04 -2.15
CA GLY A 128 -15.80 11.08 -3.10
C GLY A 128 -14.65 11.98 -2.62
N TRP A 129 -13.81 11.49 -1.71
CA TRP A 129 -12.70 12.24 -1.11
C TRP A 129 -11.39 12.14 -1.91
N GLY A 130 -10.54 13.12 -1.71
CA GLY A 130 -9.14 13.12 -2.14
C GLY A 130 -8.20 12.62 -1.03
N VAL A 131 -6.94 12.37 -1.40
CA VAL A 131 -5.90 11.93 -0.45
C VAL A 131 -5.54 13.00 0.61
N ASP A 132 -6.00 14.25 0.44
CA ASP A 132 -5.94 15.31 1.45
C ASP A 132 -6.70 14.95 2.73
N LYS A 133 -7.71 14.06 2.63
CA LYS A 133 -8.49 13.52 3.75
C LYS A 133 -7.81 12.37 4.49
N VAL A 134 -6.60 11.97 4.11
CA VAL A 134 -5.82 10.95 4.82
C VAL A 134 -4.88 11.62 5.80
N LYS A 135 -5.11 11.38 7.09
CA LYS A 135 -4.36 11.88 8.25
C LYS A 135 -3.69 10.73 8.99
N LYS A 136 -2.65 11.04 9.75
CA LYS A 136 -2.03 10.12 10.71
C LYS A 136 -2.47 10.48 12.13
N HIS A 137 -2.42 9.54 13.07
CA HIS A 137 -2.73 9.81 14.48
C HIS A 137 -1.97 11.03 15.01
N GLN A 138 -0.68 11.15 14.67
CA GLN A 138 0.16 12.26 15.07
C GLN A 138 -0.42 13.65 14.74
N ASP A 139 -1.25 13.77 13.69
CA ASP A 139 -1.87 15.05 13.30
C ASP A 139 -2.95 15.53 14.31
N TYR A 140 -3.37 14.68 15.27
CA TYR A 140 -4.44 14.99 16.25
C TYR A 140 -3.93 15.18 17.67
N SER A 141 -2.90 14.44 18.10
CA SER A 141 -2.44 14.41 19.50
C SER A 141 -0.93 14.31 19.66
N ASP A 142 -0.16 14.54 18.58
CA ASP A 142 1.29 14.41 18.52
C ASP A 142 1.86 13.02 18.84
N LYS A 143 1.01 12.03 19.17
CA LYS A 143 1.42 10.64 19.36
C LYS A 143 2.18 10.15 18.13
N TYR A 144 3.34 9.52 18.37
CA TYR A 144 4.18 8.95 17.31
C TYR A 144 3.55 7.71 16.67
N CYS A 145 2.51 7.91 15.88
CA CYS A 145 1.72 6.87 15.22
C CYS A 145 1.22 7.40 13.87
N PRO A 146 1.29 6.61 12.77
CA PRO A 146 1.76 5.22 12.65
C PRO A 146 3.30 5.08 12.72
N HIS A 147 3.80 4.42 13.76
CA HIS A 147 5.23 4.47 14.15
C HIS A 147 6.18 3.91 13.09
N VAL A 148 5.85 2.81 12.41
CA VAL A 148 6.71 2.22 11.37
C VAL A 148 6.79 3.14 10.16
N ILE A 149 5.65 3.69 9.73
CA ILE A 149 5.61 4.63 8.60
C ILE A 149 6.41 5.89 8.92
N LEU A 150 6.27 6.43 10.13
CA LEU A 150 6.97 7.63 10.58
C LEU A 150 8.47 7.40 10.74
N ALA A 151 8.89 6.31 11.39
CA ALA A 151 10.29 5.98 11.61
C ALA A 151 11.06 5.80 10.30
N ASN A 152 10.36 5.42 9.24
CA ASN A 152 10.94 5.22 7.92
C ASN A 152 10.77 6.44 6.98
N GLY A 153 10.22 7.57 7.46
CA GLY A 153 9.95 8.74 6.63
C GLY A 153 8.96 8.48 5.47
N LYS A 154 8.12 7.45 5.59
CA LYS A 154 7.28 6.92 4.51
C LYS A 154 5.86 7.49 4.49
N TRP A 155 5.53 8.50 5.29
CA TRP A 155 4.16 9.05 5.32
C TRP A 155 3.69 9.54 3.95
N GLN A 156 4.51 10.34 3.27
CA GLN A 156 4.19 10.80 1.91
C GLN A 156 4.16 9.63 0.91
N TRP A 157 5.04 8.63 1.07
CA TRP A 157 5.00 7.43 0.26
C TRP A 157 3.69 6.66 0.42
N PHE A 158 3.21 6.48 1.65
CA PHE A 158 1.93 5.83 1.94
C PHE A 158 0.76 6.58 1.27
N LYS A 159 0.72 7.92 1.41
CA LYS A 159 -0.27 8.75 0.72
C LYS A 159 -0.21 8.58 -0.80
N ASN A 160 1.00 8.50 -1.38
CA ASN A 160 1.16 8.25 -2.81
C ASN A 160 0.64 6.86 -3.22
N ARG A 161 0.82 5.82 -2.39
CA ARG A 161 0.22 4.49 -2.61
C ARG A 161 -1.31 4.56 -2.61
N VAL A 162 -1.89 5.23 -1.62
CA VAL A 162 -3.35 5.47 -1.56
C VAL A 162 -3.84 6.20 -2.81
N GLN A 163 -3.17 7.29 -3.22
CA GLN A 163 -3.56 8.06 -4.40
C GLN A 163 -3.46 7.22 -5.69
N ALA A 164 -2.44 6.36 -5.81
CA ALA A 164 -2.30 5.47 -6.94
C ALA A 164 -3.46 4.47 -7.02
N HIS A 165 -3.82 3.86 -5.90
CA HIS A 165 -4.99 2.97 -5.81
C HIS A 165 -6.29 3.71 -6.10
N LEU A 166 -6.48 4.92 -5.56
CA LEU A 166 -7.67 5.74 -5.80
C LEU A 166 -7.82 6.07 -7.28
N ASN A 167 -6.73 6.45 -7.95
CA ASN A 167 -6.70 6.69 -9.39
C ASN A 167 -7.01 5.43 -10.19
N ALA A 168 -6.49 4.26 -9.78
CA ALA A 168 -6.77 2.99 -10.42
C ALA A 168 -8.25 2.60 -10.29
N ILE A 169 -8.83 2.78 -9.10
CA ILE A 169 -10.26 2.56 -8.85
C ILE A 169 -11.08 3.46 -9.77
N LYS A 170 -10.82 4.78 -9.78
CA LYS A 170 -11.53 5.76 -10.62
C LYS A 170 -11.42 5.45 -12.12
N LYS A 171 -10.25 5.02 -12.60
CA LYS A 171 -10.04 4.65 -14.02
C LYS A 171 -10.79 3.38 -14.42
N GLY A 172 -10.94 2.44 -13.48
CA GLY A 172 -11.80 1.26 -13.67
C GLY A 172 -13.30 1.56 -13.49
N SER A 173 -13.66 2.80 -13.16
CA SER A 173 -15.03 3.26 -12.92
C SER A 173 -15.29 4.58 -13.67
N THR A 174 -15.31 4.53 -15.01
CA THR A 174 -15.93 5.60 -15.81
C THR A 174 -17.39 5.76 -15.36
N ALA A 175 -17.76 6.98 -14.93
CA ALA A 175 -18.76 7.33 -13.90
C ALA A 175 -20.17 7.71 -14.44
N PRO A 176 -21.16 8.25 -13.65
CA PRO A 176 -21.39 8.23 -12.18
C PRO A 176 -22.84 7.81 -11.74
N ALA A 177 -23.06 7.48 -10.44
CA ALA A 177 -24.18 7.98 -9.60
C ALA A 177 -24.20 7.38 -8.17
N LYS A 178 -24.67 8.18 -7.20
CA LYS A 178 -25.09 7.80 -5.82
C LYS A 178 -26.39 6.94 -5.88
N PRO A 179 -26.87 6.32 -4.78
CA PRO A 179 -27.15 4.90 -4.67
C PRO A 179 -28.61 4.48 -4.90
N ALA A 180 -28.84 3.36 -5.59
CA ALA A 180 -30.10 2.59 -5.51
C ALA A 180 -29.85 1.09 -5.77
N ALA A 181 -30.77 0.27 -5.26
CA ALA A 181 -30.61 -1.15 -4.92
C ALA A 181 -30.66 -2.17 -6.09
N LYS A 182 -30.00 -3.33 -5.85
CA LYS A 182 -30.31 -4.72 -6.26
C LYS A 182 -30.76 -5.00 -7.72
N LYS A 183 -29.95 -5.76 -8.50
CA LYS A 183 -30.14 -7.20 -8.85
C LYS A 183 -29.15 -7.67 -9.94
N THR A 184 -29.03 -9.00 -9.98
CA THR A 184 -28.16 -9.97 -10.68
C THR A 184 -28.29 -10.08 -12.21
N ALA A 185 -27.19 -10.40 -12.93
CA ALA A 185 -26.97 -11.64 -13.72
C ALA A 185 -25.86 -11.57 -14.83
N SER A 186 -24.95 -12.57 -14.79
CA SER A 186 -24.15 -13.30 -15.81
C SER A 186 -23.61 -12.75 -17.18
N LYS A 187 -22.26 -12.86 -17.35
CA LYS A 187 -21.34 -13.39 -18.44
C LYS A 187 -21.61 -13.09 -19.95
N PRO A 188 -20.64 -13.19 -20.92
CA PRO A 188 -19.57 -14.22 -21.10
C PRO A 188 -18.14 -13.72 -21.44
N ALA A 189 -17.20 -14.67 -21.55
CA ALA A 189 -15.74 -14.52 -21.64
C ALA A 189 -15.18 -14.35 -23.07
N ALA A 190 -13.94 -13.84 -23.21
CA ALA A 190 -13.13 -13.91 -24.43
C ALA A 190 -11.67 -14.37 -24.17
N LYS A 191 -11.14 -15.14 -25.13
CA LYS A 191 -9.90 -15.95 -25.12
C LYS A 191 -8.67 -15.18 -25.71
N PRO A 192 -7.44 -15.75 -25.66
CA PRO A 192 -6.18 -15.01 -25.45
C PRO A 192 -5.36 -14.71 -26.73
N ALA A 193 -4.44 -13.75 -26.66
CA ALA A 193 -3.45 -13.46 -27.72
C ALA A 193 -1.99 -13.73 -27.29
N LYS A 194 -1.22 -14.19 -28.29
CA LYS A 194 -0.01 -15.03 -28.25
C LYS A 194 1.28 -14.40 -27.68
N LYS A 195 2.10 -15.30 -27.11
CA LYS A 195 3.50 -15.12 -26.68
C LYS A 195 4.45 -15.21 -27.87
N THR A 196 5.45 -14.34 -27.92
CA THR A 196 6.72 -14.56 -28.65
C THR A 196 7.87 -14.57 -27.65
N SER A 197 8.48 -15.74 -27.47
CA SER A 197 9.58 -15.99 -26.54
C SER A 197 10.87 -16.25 -27.30
N THR A 198 11.86 -15.37 -27.15
CA THR A 198 13.28 -15.71 -27.36
C THR A 198 13.93 -15.78 -25.98
N THR A 199 14.29 -17.00 -25.56
CA THR A 199 14.65 -17.33 -24.18
C THR A 199 16.08 -16.89 -23.86
N ALA A 200 16.26 -15.62 -23.53
CA ALA A 200 17.51 -15.14 -22.96
C ALA A 200 17.68 -15.74 -21.55
N LYS A 201 18.78 -16.48 -21.31
CA LYS A 201 19.04 -17.23 -20.07
C LYS A 201 19.45 -16.26 -18.95
N TRP A 202 18.75 -16.34 -17.82
CA TRP A 202 19.06 -15.58 -16.61
C TRP A 202 20.10 -16.32 -15.76
N THR A 203 21.08 -15.60 -15.19
CA THR A 203 22.04 -16.14 -14.21
C THR A 203 21.69 -15.64 -12.81
N THR A 204 21.80 -16.48 -11.78
CA THR A 204 21.43 -16.11 -10.41
C THR A 204 22.68 -15.97 -9.55
N ASN A 205 22.81 -14.88 -8.79
CA ASN A 205 23.92 -14.70 -7.85
C ASN A 205 23.60 -15.24 -6.44
N LYS A 206 24.57 -15.19 -5.52
CA LYS A 206 24.42 -15.64 -4.12
C LYS A 206 23.34 -14.92 -3.32
N TYR A 207 22.86 -13.76 -3.79
CA TYR A 207 21.80 -12.97 -3.16
C TYR A 207 20.42 -13.24 -3.79
N GLY A 208 20.32 -14.25 -4.67
CA GLY A 208 19.08 -14.59 -5.38
C GLY A 208 18.68 -13.60 -6.47
N THR A 209 19.50 -12.58 -6.77
CA THR A 209 19.25 -11.67 -7.88
C THR A 209 19.48 -12.42 -9.19
N GLN A 210 18.50 -12.39 -10.09
CA GLN A 210 18.65 -12.94 -11.43
C GLN A 210 19.12 -11.82 -12.37
N TYR A 211 20.20 -12.04 -13.10
CA TYR A 211 20.77 -11.12 -14.09
C TYR A 211 20.58 -11.64 -15.51
N LEU A 212 20.43 -10.71 -16.43
CA LEU A 212 20.42 -10.94 -17.85
C LEU A 212 21.33 -9.91 -18.52
N LYS A 213 22.35 -10.38 -19.22
CA LYS A 213 23.24 -9.52 -20.02
C LYS A 213 22.50 -9.11 -21.29
N THR A 214 22.15 -7.83 -21.38
CA THR A 214 21.42 -7.25 -22.50
C THR A 214 21.61 -5.74 -22.47
N SER A 215 21.70 -5.09 -23.62
CA SER A 215 21.81 -3.65 -23.73
C SER A 215 20.69 -3.06 -24.56
N GLY A 216 20.44 -1.76 -24.36
CA GLY A 216 19.44 -1.03 -25.12
C GLY A 216 19.21 0.37 -24.55
N THR A 217 18.27 1.09 -25.14
CA THR A 217 17.84 2.39 -24.64
C THR A 217 16.45 2.27 -24.04
N TRP A 218 16.25 2.86 -22.88
CA TRP A 218 14.94 2.95 -22.26
C TRP A 218 14.60 4.39 -21.92
N VAL A 219 13.34 4.76 -22.13
CA VAL A 219 12.81 6.10 -21.85
C VAL A 219 11.72 5.99 -20.79
N ASN A 220 11.88 6.74 -19.71
CA ASN A 220 10.88 6.81 -18.66
C ASN A 220 9.57 7.37 -19.19
N GLY A 221 8.47 6.76 -18.76
CA GLY A 221 7.11 7.22 -19.08
C GLY A 221 6.76 8.51 -18.33
N SER A 222 5.50 8.63 -17.92
CA SER A 222 4.98 9.88 -17.36
C SER A 222 5.31 10.12 -15.88
N GLN A 223 5.66 9.08 -15.12
CA GLN A 223 5.84 9.19 -13.67
C GLN A 223 7.33 9.17 -13.29
N PRO A 224 7.78 10.02 -12.36
CA PRO A 224 9.16 9.98 -11.90
C PRO A 224 9.45 8.67 -11.15
N ILE A 225 10.63 8.09 -11.38
CA ILE A 225 11.06 6.83 -10.78
C ILE A 225 12.34 7.04 -9.98
N MET A 226 12.36 6.59 -8.73
CA MET A 226 13.57 6.65 -7.90
C MET A 226 14.55 5.56 -8.33
N THR A 227 15.73 5.98 -8.77
CA THR A 227 16.84 5.07 -9.10
C THR A 227 17.58 4.64 -7.82
N ARG A 228 18.43 3.63 -7.92
CA ARG A 228 19.19 3.05 -6.81
C ARG A 228 20.65 2.91 -7.18
N PHE A 229 21.56 3.28 -6.28
CA PHE A 229 22.98 3.04 -6.45
C PHE A 229 23.36 1.63 -5.99
N HIS A 230 24.32 1.05 -6.71
CA HIS A 230 25.04 -0.20 -6.40
C HIS A 230 24.22 -1.49 -6.32
N SER A 231 22.91 -1.45 -6.11
CA SER A 231 22.12 -2.67 -5.94
C SER A 231 20.65 -2.52 -6.38
N PRO A 232 20.05 -3.55 -7.01
CA PRO A 232 18.67 -3.54 -7.48
C PRO A 232 17.66 -3.87 -6.36
N PHE A 233 17.72 -3.12 -5.26
CA PHE A 233 16.76 -3.20 -4.15
C PHE A 233 16.20 -1.81 -3.89
N LEU A 234 14.91 -1.73 -3.56
CA LEU A 234 14.28 -0.50 -3.11
C LEU A 234 14.85 0.01 -1.78
N SER A 235 15.53 -0.85 -1.01
CA SER A 235 16.29 -0.47 0.19
C SER A 235 17.66 0.14 -0.10
N ALA A 236 18.20 -0.02 -1.32
CA ALA A 236 19.52 0.50 -1.67
C ALA A 236 19.53 2.04 -1.71
N LYS A 237 20.74 2.61 -1.58
CA LYS A 237 20.99 4.06 -1.57
C LYS A 237 20.28 4.71 -2.76
N GLN A 238 19.51 5.76 -2.49
CA GLN A 238 18.76 6.48 -3.51
C GLN A 238 19.69 7.13 -4.52
N GLY A 239 19.42 6.90 -5.81
CA GLY A 239 20.18 7.43 -6.93
C GLY A 239 19.62 8.73 -7.52
N GLY A 240 18.54 9.24 -6.96
CA GLY A 240 17.80 10.38 -7.50
C GLY A 240 16.70 9.98 -8.48
N TRP A 241 15.82 10.95 -8.78
CA TRP A 241 14.62 10.74 -9.58
C TRP A 241 14.92 10.79 -11.08
N ALA A 242 14.64 9.70 -11.78
CA ALA A 242 14.45 9.70 -13.22
C ALA A 242 13.08 10.33 -13.52
N LYS A 243 13.07 11.59 -13.96
CA LYS A 243 11.82 12.32 -14.30
C LYS A 243 11.17 11.75 -15.57
N ALA A 244 9.98 12.23 -15.90
CA ALA A 244 9.32 11.85 -17.14
C ALA A 244 10.21 12.13 -18.36
N GLY A 245 10.26 11.20 -19.32
CA GLY A 245 11.13 11.30 -20.49
C GLY A 245 12.63 11.07 -20.22
N TYR A 246 13.04 10.79 -18.97
CA TYR A 246 14.44 10.46 -18.66
C TYR A 246 14.89 9.25 -19.48
N LYS A 247 15.96 9.42 -20.25
CA LYS A 247 16.54 8.38 -21.10
C LYS A 247 17.73 7.73 -20.39
N VAL A 248 17.82 6.41 -20.46
CA VAL A 248 18.95 5.63 -19.96
C VAL A 248 19.40 4.60 -20.98
N ASN A 249 20.70 4.51 -21.18
CA ASN A 249 21.33 3.41 -21.92
C ASN A 249 21.72 2.36 -20.90
N TYR A 250 21.07 1.20 -20.94
CA TYR A 250 21.31 0.12 -20.01
C TYR A 250 22.21 -0.95 -20.62
N THR A 251 22.93 -1.66 -19.77
CA THR A 251 23.87 -2.73 -20.13
C THR A 251 23.52 -4.08 -19.50
N GLY A 252 22.49 -4.09 -18.65
CA GLY A 252 21.93 -5.31 -18.10
C GLY A 252 20.50 -5.14 -17.62
N MET A 253 19.84 -6.27 -17.41
CA MET A 253 18.57 -6.36 -16.69
C MET A 253 18.75 -7.24 -15.47
N CYS A 254 18.07 -6.92 -14.37
CA CYS A 254 18.01 -7.81 -13.22
C CYS A 254 16.60 -7.93 -12.64
N ARG A 255 16.33 -9.06 -11.98
CA ARG A 255 15.10 -9.36 -11.26
C ARG A 255 15.44 -9.51 -9.79
N GLN A 256 14.89 -8.60 -8.99
CA GLN A 256 15.11 -8.56 -7.55
C GLN A 256 14.05 -7.69 -6.90
N ASP A 257 13.73 -7.96 -5.65
CA ASP A 257 12.90 -7.09 -4.81
C ASP A 257 11.55 -6.73 -5.46
N GLY A 258 10.93 -7.71 -6.11
CA GLY A 258 9.62 -7.54 -6.75
C GLY A 258 9.62 -6.76 -8.07
N HIS A 259 10.79 -6.47 -8.65
CA HIS A 259 10.91 -5.64 -9.85
C HIS A 259 11.86 -6.25 -10.89
N ILE A 260 11.63 -5.85 -12.14
CA ILE A 260 12.67 -5.89 -13.17
C ILE A 260 13.33 -4.52 -13.18
N TRP A 261 14.65 -4.53 -13.08
CA TRP A 261 15.51 -3.37 -13.07
C TRP A 261 16.34 -3.31 -14.34
N LEU A 262 16.64 -2.10 -14.79
CA LEU A 262 17.72 -1.86 -15.75
C LEU A 262 18.97 -1.46 -14.98
N GLU A 263 20.08 -2.09 -15.32
CA GLU A 263 21.41 -1.78 -14.83
C GLU A 263 22.14 -0.91 -15.84
N TYR A 264 22.77 0.16 -15.36
CA TYR A 264 23.59 1.06 -16.14
C TYR A 264 24.70 1.65 -15.27
N THR A 265 25.77 2.14 -15.89
CA THR A 265 26.90 2.71 -15.16
C THR A 265 27.03 4.21 -15.38
N LEU A 266 27.51 4.89 -14.35
CA LEU A 266 27.94 6.28 -14.37
C LEU A 266 29.47 6.33 -14.30
N ASP A 267 30.03 7.52 -14.47
CA ASP A 267 31.46 7.81 -14.23
C ASP A 267 32.39 6.86 -14.99
N LYS A 268 32.11 6.64 -16.29
CA LYS A 268 32.85 5.73 -17.17
C LYS A 268 32.94 4.29 -16.64
N GLY A 269 31.87 3.77 -16.03
CA GLY A 269 31.81 2.38 -15.56
C GLY A 269 32.07 2.19 -14.07
N LYS A 270 32.42 3.24 -13.33
CA LYS A 270 32.82 3.13 -11.91
C LYS A 270 31.65 2.96 -10.95
N THR A 271 30.49 3.54 -11.27
CA THR A 271 29.34 3.56 -10.38
C THR A 271 28.14 2.87 -11.02
N TYR A 272 27.66 1.78 -10.43
CA TYR A 272 26.47 1.08 -10.88
C TYR A 272 25.20 1.76 -10.38
N LYS A 273 24.21 1.83 -11.26
CA LYS A 273 22.90 2.40 -10.97
C LYS A 273 21.79 1.55 -11.57
N TYR A 274 20.69 1.49 -10.86
CA TYR A 274 19.56 0.62 -11.13
C TYR A 274 18.27 1.42 -11.18
N ILE A 275 17.43 1.16 -12.17
CA ILE A 275 16.10 1.77 -12.29
C ILE A 275 15.04 0.68 -12.42
N PRO A 276 14.04 0.63 -11.54
CA PRO A 276 12.96 -0.35 -11.66
C PRO A 276 12.03 0.11 -12.78
N VAL A 277 11.72 -0.79 -13.72
CA VAL A 277 10.96 -0.43 -14.95
C VAL A 277 9.66 -1.21 -15.10
N LYS A 278 9.44 -2.24 -14.27
CA LYS A 278 8.20 -3.01 -14.17
C LYS A 278 8.25 -3.88 -12.92
N THR A 279 7.08 -4.35 -12.48
CA THR A 279 7.01 -5.33 -11.39
C THR A 279 7.33 -6.75 -11.90
N TRP A 280 7.83 -7.58 -10.99
CA TRP A 280 8.14 -8.99 -11.20
C TRP A 280 7.78 -9.78 -9.95
N ASN A 281 7.09 -10.89 -10.12
CA ASN A 281 6.75 -11.80 -9.03
C ASN A 281 7.74 -12.97 -9.03
N SER A 282 8.57 -13.07 -7.99
CA SER A 282 9.60 -14.10 -7.87
C SER A 282 9.06 -15.52 -7.74
N LYS A 283 7.84 -15.70 -7.24
CA LYS A 283 7.21 -17.01 -7.05
C LYS A 283 6.55 -17.57 -8.31
N THR A 284 5.95 -16.69 -9.11
CA THR A 284 5.15 -17.07 -10.30
C THR A 284 5.84 -16.72 -11.61
N GLY A 285 6.91 -15.91 -11.57
CA GLY A 285 7.55 -15.34 -12.74
C GLY A 285 6.73 -14.26 -13.45
N ALA A 286 5.54 -13.91 -12.93
CA ALA A 286 4.66 -12.94 -13.56
C ALA A 286 5.31 -11.55 -13.66
N VAL A 287 5.15 -10.90 -14.81
CA VAL A 287 5.73 -9.58 -15.11
C VAL A 287 4.60 -8.59 -15.33
N GLY A 288 4.67 -7.45 -14.64
CA GLY A 288 3.68 -6.38 -14.78
C GLY A 288 3.92 -5.47 -15.99
N LYS A 289 3.01 -4.51 -16.16
CA LYS A 289 3.10 -3.49 -17.20
C LYS A 289 4.37 -2.64 -17.02
N GLY A 290 5.03 -2.31 -18.14
CA GLY A 290 6.18 -1.41 -18.19
C GLY A 290 5.84 0.02 -17.79
N TRP A 291 6.77 0.69 -17.12
CA TRP A 291 6.66 2.09 -16.69
C TRP A 291 7.30 3.10 -17.66
N GLY A 292 7.77 2.60 -18.81
CA GLY A 292 8.37 3.37 -19.89
C GLY A 292 8.55 2.51 -21.14
N GLY A 293 9.21 3.05 -22.16
CA GLY A 293 9.38 2.40 -23.46
C GLY A 293 10.83 1.97 -23.71
N PHE A 294 11.00 0.76 -24.24
CA PHE A 294 12.27 0.31 -24.81
C PHE A 294 12.38 0.84 -26.25
N LYS A 295 13.59 1.26 -26.63
CA LYS A 295 13.94 1.77 -27.96
C LYS A 295 15.05 0.92 -28.55
#